data_AF-A0A2D4NY71-F1
#
_entry.id   AF-A0A2D4NY71-F1
#
_cell.length_a   1.000
_cell.length_b   1.000
_cell.length_c   1.000
_cell.angle_alpha   90.00
_cell.angle_beta   90.00
_cell.angle_gamma   90.00
#
_symmetry.space_group_name_H-M   'P 1'
#
loop_
_entity.id
_entity.type
_entity.pdbx_description
1 polymer ?
#
loop_
_entity_poly.entity_id
_entity_poly.type
_entity_poly.pdbx_seq_one_letter_code
_entity_poly.pdbx_strand_id
1 'polypeptide(L)'
;TIITVAITQNLFPTRNHKYGIVLDAGSSHTSVYVYEWPAEKENNTGMVHQIYVCEVEGPGISSYANAVENASVPLKHCMDSAKEIVPQGKHQETPVYLGATAGMRLLSLKNKNAARKLLSEVEETLRIYPFKFQGARILSGEEEGAYGWITLNYLLGKFAESIWPKIF
;
A
#
# COMPACT_ATOMS: atom_id res chain seq x y z
N THR A 1 10.79 5.99 -47.22
CA THR A 1 10.30 6.92 -46.17
C THR A 1 9.07 6.43 -45.42
N ILE A 2 8.31 5.43 -45.90
CA ILE A 2 7.14 4.88 -45.17
C ILE A 2 7.53 3.71 -44.23
N ILE A 3 8.62 3.01 -44.52
CA ILE A 3 9.08 1.85 -43.72
C ILE A 3 9.62 2.28 -42.35
N THR A 4 10.16 3.49 -42.23
CA THR A 4 10.71 4.01 -40.96
C THR A 4 9.63 4.30 -39.92
N VAL A 5 8.39 4.58 -40.34
CA VAL A 5 7.27 4.86 -39.43
C VAL A 5 6.68 3.57 -38.84
N ALA A 6 6.77 2.45 -39.56
CA ALA A 6 6.29 1.14 -39.06
C ALA A 6 7.18 0.59 -37.95
N ILE A 7 8.47 0.90 -37.93
CA ILE A 7 9.42 0.40 -36.91
C ILE A 7 9.29 1.18 -35.60
N THR A 8 8.85 2.44 -35.63
CA THR A 8 8.49 3.18 -34.41
C THR A 8 7.18 2.69 -33.76
N GLN A 9 6.42 1.84 -34.46
CA GLN A 9 5.25 1.14 -33.90
C GLN A 9 5.59 -0.22 -33.27
N ASN A 10 6.87 -0.54 -33.07
CA ASN A 10 7.30 -1.33 -31.89
C ASN A 10 7.10 -0.52 -30.59
N LEU A 11 5.98 0.21 -30.52
CA LEU A 11 5.26 0.52 -29.32
C LEU A 11 5.07 -0.82 -28.62
N PHE A 12 5.97 -1.13 -27.68
CA PHE A 12 5.51 -1.79 -26.48
C PHE A 12 4.19 -1.10 -26.14
N PRO A 13 3.05 -1.80 -26.02
CA PRO A 13 1.95 -1.19 -25.31
C PRO A 13 2.60 -0.74 -24.02
N THR A 14 2.67 0.57 -23.77
CA THR A 14 3.06 1.07 -22.46
C THR A 14 1.96 0.51 -21.59
N ARG A 15 2.17 -0.70 -21.06
CA ARG A 15 1.18 -1.43 -20.28
C ARG A 15 0.78 -0.43 -19.23
N ASN A 16 -0.46 0.03 -19.31
CA ASN A 16 -0.93 1.08 -18.44
C ASN A 16 -0.96 0.43 -17.06
N HIS A 17 0.02 0.68 -16.22
CA HIS A 17 0.07 0.09 -14.88
C HIS A 17 -0.66 0.99 -13.88
N LYS A 18 -1.19 0.35 -12.86
CA LYS A 18 -1.73 0.99 -11.66
C LYS A 18 -0.84 0.66 -10.49
N TYR A 19 -0.83 1.56 -9.52
CA TYR A 19 -0.01 1.46 -8.33
C TYR A 19 -0.89 1.54 -7.09
N GLY A 20 -0.38 1.08 -5.95
CA GLY A 20 -1.01 1.23 -4.66
C GLY A 20 0.03 1.21 -3.55
N ILE A 21 -0.22 1.98 -2.49
CA ILE A 21 0.70 2.12 -1.36
C ILE A 21 -0.01 1.68 -0.09
N VAL A 22 0.65 0.81 0.67
CA VAL A 22 0.15 0.34 1.97
C VAL A 22 1.22 0.59 3.02
N LEU A 23 0.84 1.25 4.11
CA LEU A 23 1.64 1.38 5.30
C LEU A 23 1.14 0.38 6.34
N ASP A 24 1.97 -0.58 6.70
CA ASP A 24 1.72 -1.50 7.81
C ASP A 24 2.35 -0.92 9.08
N ALA A 25 1.51 -0.33 9.92
CA ALA A 25 1.92 0.26 11.19
C ALA A 25 1.84 -0.78 12.31
N GLY A 26 2.86 -1.64 12.32
CA GLY A 26 3.10 -2.65 13.34
C GLY A 26 3.41 -2.08 14.74
N SER A 27 3.44 -2.96 15.74
CA SER A 27 3.81 -2.57 17.11
C SER A 27 5.27 -2.17 17.25
N SER A 28 6.16 -2.80 16.47
CA SER A 28 7.61 -2.66 16.61
C SER A 28 8.23 -1.74 15.57
N HIS A 29 7.70 -1.74 14.35
CA HIS A 29 8.18 -0.95 13.22
C HIS A 29 6.99 -0.55 12.34
N THR A 30 7.24 0.26 11.32
CA THR A 30 6.27 0.56 10.26
C THR A 30 6.93 0.30 8.91
N SER A 31 6.23 -0.40 8.02
CA SER A 31 6.75 -0.70 6.68
C SER A 31 5.86 -0.03 5.64
N VAL A 32 6.46 0.56 4.60
CA VAL A 32 5.77 1.13 3.44
C VAL A 32 5.98 0.22 2.24
N TYR A 33 4.90 -0.30 1.69
CA TYR A 33 4.89 -1.17 0.52
C TYR A 33 4.32 -0.42 -0.68
N VAL A 34 4.98 -0.55 -1.83
CA VAL A 34 4.44 -0.08 -3.12
C VAL A 34 4.18 -1.30 -3.99
N TYR A 35 2.96 -1.39 -4.49
CA TYR A 35 2.49 -2.43 -5.39
C TYR A 35 2.23 -1.87 -6.79
N GLU A 36 2.39 -2.72 -7.80
CA GLU A 36 2.10 -2.43 -9.20
C GLU A 36 1.28 -3.58 -9.82
N TRP A 37 0.34 -3.26 -10.71
CA TRP A 37 -0.38 -4.25 -11.51
C TRP A 37 -0.81 -3.67 -12.85
N PRO A 38 -1.00 -4.50 -13.90
CA PRO A 38 -1.53 -4.03 -15.17
C PRO A 38 -2.97 -3.51 -15.01
N ALA A 39 -3.30 -2.37 -15.62
CA ALA A 39 -4.66 -1.81 -15.60
C ALA A 39 -5.64 -2.70 -16.38
N GLU A 40 -5.14 -3.40 -17.40
CA GLU A 40 -5.86 -4.44 -18.11
C GLU A 40 -5.81 -5.72 -17.29
N LYS A 41 -6.98 -6.32 -17.04
CA LYS A 41 -7.07 -7.58 -16.31
C LYS A 41 -6.74 -8.72 -17.26
N GLU A 42 -5.57 -9.34 -17.15
CA GLU A 42 -5.37 -10.68 -17.71
C GLU A 42 -6.28 -11.65 -16.95
N ASN A 43 -7.21 -12.34 -17.64
CA ASN A 43 -8.11 -13.37 -17.08
C ASN A 43 -8.91 -12.97 -15.82
N ASN A 44 -9.47 -11.76 -15.75
CA ASN A 44 -10.25 -11.24 -14.61
C ASN A 44 -9.49 -11.10 -13.27
N THR A 45 -8.23 -11.49 -13.19
CA THR A 45 -7.35 -11.33 -12.01
C THR A 45 -6.03 -10.69 -12.44
N GLY A 46 -5.92 -9.37 -12.33
CA GLY A 46 -4.62 -8.72 -12.48
C GLY A 46 -3.66 -9.22 -11.40
N MET A 47 -2.46 -9.67 -11.80
CA MET A 47 -1.40 -10.01 -10.85
C MET A 47 -0.82 -8.73 -10.24
N VAL A 48 -0.82 -8.66 -8.92
CA VAL A 48 -0.27 -7.57 -8.12
C VAL A 48 1.12 -7.95 -7.68
N HIS A 49 2.09 -7.11 -8.00
CA HIS A 49 3.50 -7.28 -7.68
C HIS A 49 3.93 -6.24 -6.67
N GLN A 50 4.65 -6.65 -5.63
CA GLN A 50 5.37 -5.71 -4.77
C GLN A 50 6.62 -5.25 -5.50
N ILE A 51 6.74 -3.95 -5.72
CA ILE A 51 7.88 -3.34 -6.43
C ILE A 51 8.84 -2.63 -5.48
N TYR A 52 8.39 -2.31 -4.26
CA TYR A 52 9.22 -1.65 -3.26
C TYR A 52 8.73 -1.91 -1.84
N VAL A 53 9.69 -1.93 -0.90
CA VAL A 53 9.45 -1.92 0.54
C VAL A 53 10.45 -0.96 1.20
N CYS A 54 9.98 -0.18 2.16
CA CYS A 54 10.79 0.68 3.00
C CYS A 54 10.43 0.47 4.46
N GLU A 55 11.42 0.09 5.27
CA GLU A 55 11.29 0.04 6.71
C GLU A 55 11.51 1.45 7.28
N VAL A 56 10.48 1.97 7.93
CA VAL A 56 10.54 3.29 8.58
C VAL A 56 11.48 3.21 9.77
N GLU A 57 12.40 4.16 9.86
CA GLU A 57 13.35 4.22 10.98
C GLU A 57 12.65 4.46 12.33
N GLY A 58 13.12 3.77 13.36
CA GLY A 58 12.61 3.91 14.72
C GLY A 58 11.46 2.95 15.06
N PRO A 59 10.79 3.16 16.19
CA PRO A 59 9.75 2.26 16.67
C PRO A 59 8.42 2.44 15.93
N GLY A 60 7.53 1.46 16.07
CA GLY A 60 6.16 1.54 15.55
C GLY A 60 5.38 2.73 16.13
N ILE A 61 4.41 3.24 15.36
CA ILE A 61 3.76 4.53 15.62
C ILE A 61 3.20 4.68 17.04
N SER A 62 2.70 3.59 17.65
CA SER A 62 2.14 3.61 19.01
C SER A 62 3.12 4.06 20.10
N SER A 63 4.42 3.99 19.83
CA SER A 63 5.48 4.42 20.75
C SER A 63 5.56 5.94 20.90
N TYR A 64 4.98 6.69 19.96
CA TYR A 64 4.94 8.16 19.97
C TYR A 64 3.71 8.72 20.70
N ALA A 65 3.01 7.92 21.51
CA ALA A 65 1.79 8.34 22.22
C ALA A 65 1.93 9.62 23.08
N ASN A 66 3.14 9.91 23.56
CA ASN A 66 3.45 11.08 24.38
C ASN A 66 4.08 12.25 23.60
N ALA A 67 4.41 12.06 22.32
CA ALA A 67 5.05 13.03 21.44
C ALA A 67 4.53 12.83 20.02
N VAL A 68 3.24 13.12 19.84
CA VAL A 68 2.46 12.77 18.63
C VAL A 68 3.06 13.40 17.39
N GLU A 69 3.49 14.66 17.49
CA GLU A 69 4.15 15.44 16.44
C GLU A 69 5.40 14.76 15.86
N ASN A 70 6.04 13.87 16.62
CA ASN A 70 7.24 13.14 16.18
C ASN A 70 6.91 11.84 15.44
N ALA A 71 5.66 11.36 15.48
CA ALA A 71 5.28 10.07 14.87
C ALA A 71 5.37 10.08 13.34
N SER A 72 5.20 11.25 12.75
CA SER A 72 5.13 11.43 11.29
C SER A 72 6.48 11.74 10.65
N VAL A 73 7.45 12.22 11.43
CA VAL A 73 8.78 12.58 10.92
C VAL A 73 9.47 11.38 10.25
N PRO A 74 9.50 10.18 10.86
CA PRO A 74 10.14 9.01 10.25
C PRO A 74 9.48 8.54 8.96
N LEU A 75 8.16 8.76 8.81
CA LEU A 75 7.41 8.34 7.62
C LEU A 75 7.86 9.08 6.35
N LYS A 76 8.36 10.31 6.49
CA LYS A 76 8.68 11.17 5.36
C LYS A 76 9.67 10.55 4.39
N HIS A 77 10.73 9.93 4.91
CA HIS A 77 11.76 9.30 4.08
C HIS A 77 11.20 8.21 3.16
N CYS A 78 10.40 7.29 3.72
CA CYS A 78 9.78 6.23 2.94
C CYS A 78 8.71 6.75 1.98
N MET A 79 7.95 7.78 2.37
CA MET A 79 6.93 8.38 1.51
C MET A 79 7.53 9.19 0.36
N ASP A 80 8.66 9.87 0.58
CA ASP A 80 9.41 10.52 -0.50
C ASP A 80 9.99 9.49 -1.48
N SER A 81 10.55 8.39 -0.98
CA SER A 81 10.99 7.28 -1.82
C SER A 81 9.83 6.70 -2.65
N ALA A 82 8.66 6.50 -2.05
CA ALA A 82 7.47 6.03 -2.77
C ALA A 82 7.04 7.01 -3.88
N LYS A 83 7.18 8.32 -3.67
CA LYS A 83 6.89 9.37 -4.67
C LYS A 83 7.85 9.31 -5.86
N GLU A 84 9.11 8.94 -5.64
CA GLU A 84 10.10 8.76 -6.72
C GLU A 84 9.85 7.48 -7.52
N ILE A 85 9.38 6.42 -6.85
CA ILE A 85 9.12 5.11 -7.47
C ILE A 85 7.85 5.13 -8.33
N VAL A 86 6.77 5.73 -7.82
CA VAL A 86 5.52 5.84 -8.58
C VAL A 86 5.68 6.91 -9.66
N PRO A 87 5.36 6.64 -10.94
CA PRO A 87 5.45 7.65 -11.99
C PRO A 87 4.60 8.89 -11.70
N GLN A 88 5.12 10.09 -11.99
CA GLN A 88 4.45 11.36 -11.64
C GLN A 88 3.00 11.46 -12.17
N GLY A 89 2.75 11.00 -13.40
CA GLY A 89 1.41 10.98 -13.98
C GLY A 89 0.41 10.05 -13.29
N LYS A 90 0.88 9.22 -12.35
CA LYS A 90 0.12 8.20 -11.63
C LYS A 90 -0.14 8.55 -10.17
N HIS A 91 0.50 9.60 -9.64
CA HIS A 91 0.40 9.96 -8.22
C HIS A 91 -1.07 10.13 -7.77
N GLN A 92 -1.84 10.97 -8.47
CA GLN A 92 -3.22 11.31 -8.08
C GLN A 92 -4.21 10.14 -8.17
N GLU A 93 -3.90 9.07 -8.91
CA GLU A 93 -4.73 7.87 -8.98
C GLU A 93 -4.27 6.74 -8.05
N THR A 94 -3.05 6.84 -7.53
CA THR A 94 -2.44 5.82 -6.66
C THR A 94 -3.01 5.93 -5.25
N PRO A 95 -3.78 4.95 -4.77
CA PRO A 95 -4.33 4.98 -3.43
C PRO A 95 -3.23 4.73 -2.40
N VAL A 96 -3.32 5.43 -1.27
CA VAL A 96 -2.48 5.20 -0.09
C VAL A 96 -3.36 4.90 1.13
N TYR A 97 -3.02 3.81 1.83
CA TYR A 97 -3.71 3.33 3.03
C TYR A 97 -2.71 3.10 4.16
N LEU A 98 -3.15 3.33 5.40
CA LEU A 98 -2.42 2.87 6.59
C LEU A 98 -3.29 1.95 7.44
N GLY A 99 -2.76 0.76 7.73
CA GLY A 99 -3.32 -0.19 8.67
C GLY A 99 -2.44 -0.29 9.90
N ALA A 100 -2.95 0.14 11.05
CA ALA A 100 -2.26 -0.03 12.32
C ALA A 100 -2.78 -1.27 13.05
N THR A 101 -1.89 -2.06 13.64
CA THR A 101 -2.22 -3.38 14.20
C THR A 101 -2.22 -3.37 15.73
N ALA A 102 -1.71 -4.44 16.36
CA ALA A 102 -1.82 -4.70 17.80
C ALA A 102 -1.29 -3.54 18.68
N GLY A 103 -0.20 -2.86 18.26
CA GLY A 103 0.37 -1.76 19.03
C GLY A 103 -0.61 -0.61 19.25
N MET A 104 -1.31 -0.20 18.18
CA MET A 104 -2.32 0.84 18.26
C MET A 104 -3.62 0.37 18.93
N ARG A 105 -3.98 -0.92 18.81
CA ARG A 105 -5.09 -1.50 19.59
C ARG A 105 -4.84 -1.36 21.09
N LEU A 106 -3.63 -1.75 21.55
CA LEU A 106 -3.23 -1.62 22.95
C LEU A 106 -3.22 -0.15 23.41
N LEU A 107 -2.70 0.76 22.58
CA LEU A 107 -2.73 2.19 22.89
C LEU A 107 -4.17 2.70 23.00
N SER A 108 -5.06 2.32 22.09
CA SER A 108 -6.47 2.74 22.12
C SER A 108 -7.20 2.27 23.37
N LEU A 109 -6.88 1.07 23.89
CA LEU A 109 -7.41 0.55 25.14
C LEU A 109 -6.89 1.33 26.36
N LYS A 110 -5.60 1.69 26.37
CA LYS A 110 -4.97 2.43 27.48
C LYS A 110 -5.34 3.91 27.48
N ASN A 111 -5.32 4.54 26.30
CA ASN A 111 -5.56 5.96 26.10
C ASN A 111 -6.13 6.21 24.70
N LYS A 112 -7.46 6.12 24.59
CA LYS A 112 -8.20 6.34 23.34
C LYS A 112 -7.95 7.71 22.73
N ASN A 113 -7.69 8.74 23.55
CA ASN A 113 -7.43 10.08 23.04
C ASN A 113 -6.06 10.20 22.37
N ALA A 114 -5.02 9.63 22.99
CA ALA A 114 -3.69 9.57 22.41
C ALA A 114 -3.70 8.79 21.09
N ALA A 115 -4.34 7.62 21.05
CA ALA A 115 -4.47 6.83 19.81
C ALA A 115 -5.14 7.62 18.68
N ARG A 116 -6.21 8.36 18.98
CA ARG A 116 -6.90 9.19 17.97
C ARG A 116 -6.04 10.33 17.46
N LYS A 117 -5.37 11.05 18.37
CA LYS A 117 -4.47 12.16 17.99
C LYS A 117 -3.32 11.66 17.11
N LEU A 118 -2.74 10.53 17.48
CA LEU A 118 -1.66 9.90 16.75
C LEU A 118 -2.07 9.45 15.35
N LEU A 119 -3.25 8.83 15.18
CA LEU A 119 -3.78 8.54 13.85
C LEU A 119 -4.02 9.81 13.05
N SER A 120 -4.64 10.84 13.65
CA SER A 120 -4.91 12.11 12.97
C SER A 120 -3.64 12.76 12.42
N GLU A 121 -2.58 12.78 13.22
CA GLU A 121 -1.27 13.33 12.82
C GLU A 121 -0.67 12.58 11.62
N VAL A 122 -0.80 11.25 11.61
CA VAL A 122 -0.35 10.41 10.50
C VAL A 122 -1.25 10.62 9.27
N GLU A 123 -2.57 10.75 9.44
CA GLU A 123 -3.48 11.09 8.33
C GLU A 123 -3.11 12.41 7.67
N GLU A 124 -2.88 13.45 8.48
CA GLU A 124 -2.50 14.77 7.98
C GLU A 124 -1.19 14.69 7.18
N THR A 125 -0.21 13.93 7.68
CA THR A 125 1.04 13.71 6.98
C THR A 125 0.85 12.99 5.65
N LEU A 126 0.03 11.93 5.60
CA LEU A 126 -0.24 11.19 4.37
C LEU A 126 -1.00 12.03 3.33
N ARG A 127 -1.84 12.98 3.76
CA ARG A 127 -2.58 13.89 2.87
C ARG A 127 -1.70 14.97 2.23
N ILE A 128 -0.50 15.22 2.74
CA ILE A 128 0.46 16.16 2.12
C ILE A 128 1.04 15.59 0.82
N TYR A 129 1.13 14.25 0.71
CA TYR A 129 1.69 13.60 -0.47
C TYR A 129 0.67 13.60 -1.64
N PRO A 130 1.15 13.61 -2.90
CA PRO A 130 0.29 13.72 -4.10
C PRO A 130 -0.48 12.42 -4.43
N PHE A 131 -0.69 11.56 -3.44
CA PHE A 131 -1.38 10.28 -3.58
C PHE A 131 -2.85 10.40 -3.19
N LYS A 132 -3.66 9.49 -3.69
CA LYS A 132 -5.07 9.41 -3.34
C LYS A 132 -5.21 8.80 -1.94
N PHE A 133 -5.23 9.64 -0.90
CA PHE A 133 -5.44 9.15 0.47
C PHE A 133 -6.79 8.43 0.61
N GLN A 134 -6.79 7.26 1.25
CA GLN A 134 -7.98 6.44 1.41
C GLN A 134 -8.34 6.12 2.87
N GLY A 135 -7.43 6.39 3.81
CA GLY A 135 -7.70 6.24 5.23
C GLY A 135 -6.51 5.69 6.02
N ALA A 136 -6.47 6.03 7.31
CA ALA A 136 -5.61 5.40 8.31
C ALA A 136 -6.51 4.82 9.39
N ARG A 137 -6.35 3.53 9.71
CA ARG A 137 -7.25 2.86 10.66
C ARG A 137 -6.53 1.83 11.51
N ILE A 138 -7.08 1.56 12.69
CA ILE A 138 -6.67 0.44 13.52
C ILE A 138 -7.44 -0.79 13.06
N LEU A 139 -6.74 -1.80 12.57
CA LEU A 139 -7.32 -3.06 12.14
C LEU A 139 -7.76 -3.90 13.34
N SER A 140 -8.89 -4.58 13.21
CA SER A 140 -9.24 -5.67 14.13
C SER A 140 -8.27 -6.84 13.95
N GLY A 141 -8.20 -7.73 14.94
CA GLY A 141 -7.36 -8.93 14.82
C GLY A 141 -7.87 -9.88 13.73
N GLU A 142 -9.19 -9.93 13.54
CA GLU A 142 -9.85 -10.70 12.49
C GLU A 142 -9.53 -10.14 11.10
N GLU A 143 -9.55 -8.81 10.94
CA GLU A 143 -9.17 -8.16 9.67
C GLU A 143 -7.71 -8.43 9.33
N GLU A 144 -6.80 -8.24 10.29
CA GLU A 144 -5.37 -8.51 10.15
C GLU A 144 -5.14 -9.98 9.73
N GLY A 145 -5.80 -10.92 10.39
CA GLY A 145 -5.73 -12.35 10.04
C GLY A 145 -6.33 -12.68 8.67
N ALA A 146 -7.49 -12.11 8.34
CA ALA A 146 -8.17 -12.35 7.07
C ALA A 146 -7.36 -11.80 5.88
N TYR A 147 -6.80 -10.59 5.99
CA TYR A 147 -5.94 -10.03 4.95
C TYR A 147 -4.66 -10.84 4.77
N GLY A 148 -4.03 -11.30 5.86
CA GLY A 148 -2.90 -12.22 5.77
C GLY A 148 -3.24 -13.52 5.04
N TRP A 149 -4.40 -14.12 5.37
CA TRP A 149 -4.88 -15.34 4.70
C TRP A 149 -5.17 -15.11 3.21
N ILE A 150 -5.81 -14.00 2.84
CA ILE A 150 -6.07 -13.63 1.44
C ILE A 150 -4.75 -13.46 0.69
N THR A 151 -3.81 -12.69 1.24
CA THR A 151 -2.49 -12.46 0.62
C THR A 151 -1.75 -13.78 0.38
N LEU A 152 -1.72 -14.68 1.36
CA LEU A 152 -1.06 -15.98 1.20
C LEU A 152 -1.71 -16.83 0.09
N ASN A 153 -3.04 -16.94 0.08
CA ASN A 153 -3.75 -17.73 -0.93
C ASN A 153 -3.66 -17.11 -2.33
N TYR A 154 -3.63 -15.78 -2.41
CA TYR A 154 -3.41 -15.06 -3.65
C TYR A 154 -2.03 -15.34 -4.24
N LEU A 155 -0.97 -15.21 -3.43
CA LEU A 155 0.41 -15.49 -3.86
C LEU A 155 0.63 -16.96 -4.22
N LEU A 156 -0.09 -17.88 -3.58
CA LEU A 156 -0.08 -19.31 -3.91
C LEU A 156 -0.97 -19.67 -5.11
N GLY A 157 -1.60 -18.70 -5.76
CA GLY A 157 -2.47 -18.92 -6.92
C GLY A 157 -3.74 -19.72 -6.62
N LYS A 158 -4.17 -19.78 -5.35
CA LYS A 158 -5.34 -20.58 -4.92
C LYS A 158 -6.68 -19.99 -5.35
N PHE A 159 -6.69 -18.74 -5.82
CA PHE A 159 -7.88 -18.06 -6.35
C PHE A 159 -8.02 -18.11 -7.87
N ALA A 160 -7.08 -18.73 -8.59
CA ALA A 160 -7.26 -19.01 -10.00
C ALA A 160 -8.29 -20.16 -10.15
N GLU A 161 -9.40 -19.91 -10.86
CA GLU A 161 -10.35 -20.97 -11.23
C GLU A 161 -9.61 -22.09 -11.98
N SER A 162 -9.93 -23.35 -11.67
CA SER A 162 -9.43 -24.48 -12.44
C SER A 162 -9.90 -24.33 -13.88
N ILE A 163 -8.94 -24.28 -14.81
CA ILE A 163 -9.19 -24.27 -16.26
C ILE A 163 -9.54 -25.70 -16.71
N TRP A 164 -10.47 -26.36 -16.02
CA TRP A 164 -10.99 -27.65 -16.46
C TRP A 164 -12.24 -27.39 -17.29
N PRO A 165 -12.30 -27.87 -18.55
CA PRO A 165 -13.55 -27.78 -19.30
C PRO A 165 -14.60 -28.60 -18.53
N LYS A 166 -15.67 -27.92 -18.08
CA LYS A 166 -16.89 -28.60 -17.68
C LYS A 166 -17.48 -29.24 -18.93
N ILE A 167 -17.09 -30.48 -19.20
CA ILE A 167 -17.72 -31.34 -20.20
C ILE A 167 -18.98 -31.89 -19.53
N PHE A 168 -20.13 -31.31 -19.88
CA PHE A 168 -21.44 -31.93 -19.73
C PHE A 168 -22.20 -31.77 -21.05
#